data_AF-A0A314XM84-F1
#
_entry.id   AF-A0A314XM84-F1
#
_cell.length_a   1.000
_cell.length_b   1.000
_cell.length_c   1.000
_cell.angle_alpha   90.00
_cell.angle_beta   90.00
_cell.angle_gamma   90.00
#
_symmetry.space_group_name_H-M   'P 1'
#
loop_
_entity.id
_entity.type
_entity.pdbx_description
1 polymer ?
#
loop_
_entity_poly.entity_id
_entity_poly.type
_entity_poly.pdbx_seq_one_letter_code
_entity_poly.pdbx_strand_id
1 'polypeptide(L)'
;MGSSSRHGKGLAFPVDSRSFFKVLSKDVLKFPESVVTKYGDCLGDTVFLKVPNRAVWPVGLIKRNGQVWLQQGWSNFADFYS
;
A
#
# COMPACT_ATOMS: atom_id res chain seq x y z
N MET A 1 23.42 12.53 -38.81
CA MET A 1 22.32 11.57 -38.61
C MET A 1 22.65 10.74 -37.38
N GLY A 2 21.68 10.57 -36.48
CA GLY A 2 21.84 9.87 -35.20
C GLY A 2 21.85 10.86 -34.03
N SER A 3 21.09 10.69 -32.96
CA SER A 3 20.06 9.70 -32.65
C SER A 3 19.03 10.36 -31.74
N SER A 4 17.78 9.97 -31.95
CA SER A 4 16.59 10.42 -31.25
C SER A 4 16.71 10.26 -29.73
N SER A 5 16.66 11.38 -29.00
CA SER A 5 16.44 11.38 -27.55
C SER A 5 14.98 11.00 -27.29
N ARG A 6 14.77 9.72 -26.96
CA ARG A 6 13.48 9.27 -26.43
C ARG A 6 13.42 9.66 -24.96
N HIS A 7 12.76 10.78 -24.70
CA HIS A 7 12.36 11.21 -23.37
C HIS A 7 11.28 10.25 -22.85
N GLY A 8 11.70 9.07 -22.37
CA GLY A 8 10.83 8.14 -21.68
C GLY A 8 10.49 8.73 -20.32
N LYS A 9 9.26 9.23 -20.17
CA LYS A 9 8.66 9.47 -18.86
C LYS A 9 8.70 8.12 -18.12
N GLY A 10 9.64 7.97 -17.20
CA GLY A 10 9.74 6.78 -16.36
C GLY A 10 8.38 6.56 -15.70
N LEU A 11 7.80 5.38 -15.93
CA LEU A 11 6.55 4.97 -15.29
C LEU A 11 6.70 5.19 -13.78
N ALA A 12 5.65 5.69 -13.14
CA ALA A 12 5.63 6.05 -11.72
C ALA A 12 5.87 4.86 -10.77
N PHE A 13 6.07 3.66 -11.30
CA PHE A 13 6.38 2.45 -10.56
C PHE A 13 7.47 1.66 -11.32
N PRO A 14 8.60 1.32 -10.67
CA PRO A 14 9.60 0.44 -11.27
C PRO A 14 8.97 -0.88 -11.73
N VAL A 15 9.47 -1.46 -12.82
CA VAL A 15 8.94 -2.68 -13.46
C VAL A 15 8.85 -3.89 -12.52
N ASP A 16 9.58 -3.86 -11.40
CA ASP A 16 9.54 -4.86 -10.32
C ASP A 16 8.56 -4.54 -9.18
N SER A 17 7.70 -3.53 -9.33
CA SER A 17 6.72 -3.13 -8.32
C SER A 17 5.60 -4.14 -8.21
N ARG A 18 5.74 -5.04 -7.23
CA ARG A 18 4.77 -6.10 -6.98
C ARG A 18 3.51 -5.53 -6.33
N SER A 19 2.39 -5.66 -7.04
CA SER A 19 1.11 -5.07 -6.67
C SER A 19 0.09 -6.15 -6.34
N PHE A 20 -0.82 -5.88 -5.40
CA PHE A 20 -2.01 -6.69 -5.16
C PHE A 20 -3.24 -5.78 -5.18
N PHE A 21 -4.40 -6.33 -5.54
CA PHE A 21 -5.68 -5.65 -5.38
C PHE A 21 -6.53 -6.43 -4.38
N LYS A 22 -7.31 -5.71 -3.58
CA LYS A 22 -8.22 -6.29 -2.60
C LYS A 22 -9.52 -5.52 -2.60
N VAL A 23 -10.64 -6.26 -2.65
CA VAL A 23 -11.97 -5.69 -2.43
C VAL A 23 -12.12 -5.42 -0.94
N LEU A 24 -12.44 -4.19 -0.58
CA LEU A 24 -12.51 -3.72 0.80
C LEU A 24 -13.93 -3.91 1.33
N SER A 25 -14.05 -4.47 2.54
CA SER A 25 -15.26 -4.36 3.36
C SER A 25 -14.96 -3.40 4.52
N LYS A 26 -15.96 -2.62 4.94
CA LYS A 26 -15.78 -1.41 5.78
C LYS A 26 -15.10 -1.66 7.12
N ASP A 27 -15.17 -2.87 7.66
CA ASP A 27 -14.93 -3.05 9.08
C ASP A 27 -13.44 -3.19 9.45
N VAL A 28 -12.62 -3.92 8.67
CA VAL A 28 -11.17 -4.06 8.94
C VAL A 28 -10.42 -4.55 7.69
N LEU A 29 -9.30 -3.92 7.32
CA LEU A 29 -8.41 -4.46 6.28
C LEU A 29 -7.31 -5.35 6.86
N LYS A 30 -7.46 -6.66 6.67
CA LYS A 30 -6.41 -7.67 6.92
C LYS A 30 -5.46 -7.80 5.73
N PHE A 31 -4.16 -7.85 5.98
CA PHE A 31 -3.17 -8.17 4.94
C PHE A 31 -3.31 -9.63 4.46
N PRO A 32 -3.12 -9.91 3.15
CA PRO A 32 -2.99 -11.28 2.66
C PRO A 32 -1.85 -12.01 3.38
N GLU A 33 -2.05 -13.28 3.69
CA GLU A 33 -1.04 -14.08 4.41
C GLU A 33 0.30 -14.11 3.69
N SER A 34 0.30 -14.26 2.36
CA SER A 34 1.51 -14.22 1.53
C SER A 34 2.31 -12.92 1.67
N VAL A 35 1.64 -11.78 1.90
CA VAL A 35 2.29 -10.49 2.14
C VAL A 35 2.89 -10.47 3.54
N VAL A 36 2.16 -10.97 4.54
CA VAL A 36 2.63 -11.04 5.93
C VAL A 36 3.82 -12.01 6.05
N THR A 37 3.78 -13.17 5.43
CA THR A 37 4.91 -14.12 5.43
C THR A 37 6.17 -13.53 4.82
N LYS A 38 6.02 -12.69 3.78
CA LYS A 38 7.17 -12.15 3.05
C LYS A 38 7.72 -10.86 3.64
N TYR A 39 6.87 -10.02 4.22
CA TYR A 39 7.22 -8.66 4.63
C TYR A 39 6.82 -8.32 6.06
N GLY A 40 6.11 -9.19 6.79
CA GLY A 40 5.54 -8.91 8.11
C GLY A 40 6.57 -8.44 9.15
N ASP A 41 7.77 -9.01 9.08
CA ASP A 41 8.90 -8.62 9.96
C ASP A 41 9.50 -7.25 9.58
N CYS A 42 9.38 -6.87 8.31
CA CYS A 42 9.84 -5.58 7.80
C CYS A 42 8.80 -4.45 7.96
N LEU A 43 7.55 -4.79 8.32
CA LEU A 43 6.51 -3.79 8.56
C LEU A 43 6.73 -3.15 9.93
N GLY A 44 6.72 -1.82 10.00
CA GLY A 44 6.68 -1.10 11.27
C GLY A 44 5.29 -1.12 11.92
N ASP A 45 5.08 -0.27 12.91
CA ASP A 45 3.77 -0.09 13.56
C ASP A 45 2.83 0.83 12.76
N THR A 46 3.35 1.49 11.72
CA THR A 46 2.59 2.41 10.87
C THR A 46 2.99 2.23 9.40
N VAL A 47 2.02 2.30 8.50
CA VAL A 47 2.22 2.34 7.05
C VAL A 47 1.68 3.63 6.47
N PHE A 48 2.23 4.03 5.32
CA PHE A 48 1.81 5.24 4.62
C PHE A 48 1.08 4.85 3.34
N LEU A 49 -0.23 5.09 3.29
CA LEU A 49 -1.02 4.90 2.08
C LEU A 49 -0.83 6.12 1.18
N LYS A 50 -0.16 5.93 0.05
CA LYS A 50 0.00 6.96 -0.98
C LYS A 50 -1.07 6.76 -2.05
N VAL A 51 -1.93 7.75 -2.20
CA VAL A 51 -3.01 7.75 -3.19
C VAL A 51 -2.62 8.53 -4.46
N PRO A 52 -3.29 8.31 -5.60
CA PRO A 52 -2.92 8.95 -6.87
C PRO A 52 -2.90 10.49 -6.83
N ASN A 53 -3.73 11.10 -5.98
CA ASN A 53 -3.75 12.56 -5.77
C ASN A 53 -2.58 13.08 -4.90
N ARG A 54 -1.58 12.23 -4.64
CA ARG A 54 -0.37 12.49 -3.83
C ARG A 54 -0.62 12.73 -2.34
N ALA A 55 -1.85 12.60 -1.85
CA ALA A 55 -2.09 12.58 -0.41
C ALA A 55 -1.45 11.33 0.20
N VAL A 56 -0.98 11.49 1.45
CA VAL A 56 -0.33 10.44 2.22
C VAL A 56 -1.08 10.28 3.52
N TRP A 57 -1.55 9.06 3.78
CA TRP A 57 -2.31 8.72 4.98
C TRP A 57 -1.49 7.79 5.87
N PRO A 58 -1.06 8.23 7.07
CA PRO A 58 -0.48 7.34 8.06
C PRO A 58 -1.58 6.46 8.65
N VAL A 59 -1.37 5.14 8.62
CA VAL A 59 -2.31 4.16 9.14
C VAL A 59 -1.56 3.20 10.06
N GLY A 60 -2.06 3.07 11.28
CA GLY A 60 -1.49 2.17 12.29
C GLY A 60 -1.75 0.71 11.95
N LEU A 61 -0.77 -0.13 12.25
CA LEU A 61 -0.83 -1.59 12.12
C LEU A 61 -1.06 -2.25 13.48
N ILE A 62 -1.86 -3.31 13.50
CA ILE A 62 -1.87 -4.29 14.58
C ILE A 62 -1.23 -5.57 14.07
N LYS A 63 -0.34 -6.17 14.88
CA LYS A 63 0.18 -7.52 14.68
C LYS A 63 -0.30 -8.42 15.82
N ARG A 64 -0.98 -9.53 15.48
CA ARG A 64 -1.51 -10.50 16.46
C ARG A 64 -1.64 -11.86 15.77
N ASN A 65 -1.18 -12.92 16.43
CA ASN A 65 -1.30 -14.29 15.94
C ASN A 65 -0.79 -14.48 14.48
N GLY A 66 0.34 -13.88 14.12
CA GLY A 66 0.91 -13.97 12.76
C GLY A 66 0.10 -13.25 11.67
N GLN A 67 -0.85 -12.40 12.07
CA GLN A 67 -1.68 -11.62 11.16
C GLN A 67 -1.45 -10.12 11.38
N VAL A 68 -1.65 -9.36 10.32
CA VAL A 68 -1.48 -7.90 10.30
C VAL A 68 -2.75 -7.25 9.79
N TRP A 69 -3.21 -6.20 10.48
CA TRP A 69 -4.40 -5.43 10.12
C TRP A 69 -4.11 -3.94 10.12
N LEU A 70 -4.80 -3.21 9.25
CA LEU A 70 -4.94 -1.76 9.35
C LEU A 70 -5.97 -1.43 10.43
N GLN A 71 -5.61 -0.58 11.39
CA GLN A 71 -6.50 -0.18 12.48
C GLN A 71 -6.60 1.35 12.58
N GLN A 72 -5.64 2.00 13.24
CA GLN A 72 -5.71 3.43 13.50
C GLN A 72 -5.64 4.23 12.19
N GLY A 73 -6.62 5.10 11.95
CA GLY A 73 -6.69 5.91 10.74
C GLY A 73 -7.24 5.18 9.50
N TRP A 74 -7.48 3.87 9.57
CA TRP A 74 -8.08 3.12 8.46
C TRP A 74 -9.52 3.56 8.18
N SER A 75 -10.37 3.64 9.20
CA SER A 75 -11.77 4.04 9.04
C SER A 75 -11.89 5.43 8.43
N ASN A 76 -11.11 6.41 8.91
CA ASN A 76 -11.10 7.77 8.35
C ASN A 76 -10.70 7.77 6.86
N PHE A 77 -9.70 6.95 6.49
CA PHE A 77 -9.30 6.80 5.10
C PHE A 77 -10.41 6.17 4.24
N ALA A 78 -11.04 5.10 4.75
CA ALA A 78 -12.11 4.39 4.05
C ALA A 78 -13.37 5.27 3.88
N ASP A 79 -13.73 6.04 4.90
CA ASP A 79 -14.88 6.96 4.86
C ASP A 79 -14.63 8.13 3.90
N PHE A 80 -13.40 8.63 3.81
CA PHE A 80 -13.05 9.73 2.90
C PHE A 80 -13.21 9.34 1.41
N TYR A 81 -12.96 8.08 1.06
CA TYR A 81 -13.01 7.56 -0.31
C TYR A 81 -14.19 6.62 -0.59
N SER A 82 -15.21 6.62 0.28
CA SER A 82 -16.43 5.83 0.12
C SER A 82 -17.34 6.34 -1.00
#